data_AF-A0A1C5EHH6-F1
#
_entry.id   AF-A0A1C5EHH6-F1
#
_cell.length_a   1.000
_cell.length_b   1.000
_cell.length_c   1.000
_cell.angle_alpha   90.00
_cell.angle_beta   90.00
_cell.angle_gamma   90.00
#
_symmetry.space_group_name_H-M   'P 1'
#
loop_
_entity.id
_entity.type
_entity.pdbx_description
1 polymer ?
#
loop_
_entity_poly.entity_id
_entity_poly.type
_entity_poly.pdbx_seq_one_letter_code
_entity_poly.pdbx_strand_id
1 'polypeptide(L)'
;MRSLPSTATEAPVTSTPTPGLARFNTSSDSSDHALLAVLHEVCASPAWARKLLARRPYATADALFAAGDTATDELDDTELAEAMAGHPPIGRPKPGDPASAREQRGMAGASEELRAEMLELNLAYQDRFGHVFLICATGATGEQMRDALKERLAHTPERERAIARAELGKINRIRLTRLVTEDFVAENAEDAEDAADAENAKDSAS
;
A
#
# COMPACT_ATOMS: atom_id res chain seq x y z
N MET A 1 -59.36 12.09 -17.11
CA MET A 1 -57.96 12.57 -17.03
C MET A 1 -57.28 11.84 -15.89
N ARG A 2 -56.40 10.88 -16.18
CA ARG A 2 -55.51 10.25 -15.20
C ARG A 2 -54.15 10.10 -15.89
N SER A 3 -53.19 10.95 -15.51
CA SER A 3 -51.80 10.84 -15.96
C SER A 3 -51.12 9.69 -15.24
N LEU A 4 -50.37 8.89 -16.01
CA LEU A 4 -49.42 7.91 -15.47
C LEU A 4 -48.07 8.60 -15.21
N PRO A 5 -47.32 8.23 -14.16
CA PRO A 5 -45.94 8.67 -14.01
C PRO A 5 -45.02 7.88 -14.94
N SER A 6 -44.18 8.61 -15.67
CA SER A 6 -43.08 8.08 -16.48
C SER A 6 -41.94 7.66 -15.56
N THR A 7 -41.67 6.37 -15.46
CA THR A 7 -40.45 5.85 -14.82
C THR A 7 -39.27 6.10 -15.75
N ALA A 8 -38.40 7.05 -15.39
CA ALA A 8 -37.09 7.16 -16.00
C ALA A 8 -36.22 6.00 -15.47
N THR A 9 -35.84 5.09 -16.35
CA THR A 9 -34.75 4.14 -16.11
C THR A 9 -33.45 4.92 -16.22
N GLU A 10 -32.80 5.22 -15.09
CA GLU A 10 -31.40 5.63 -15.09
C GLU A 10 -30.54 4.43 -15.51
N ALA A 11 -29.84 4.59 -16.64
CA ALA A 11 -28.80 3.66 -17.06
C ALA A 11 -27.62 3.73 -16.08
N PRO A 12 -26.93 2.61 -15.80
CA PRO A 12 -25.76 2.64 -14.94
C PRO A 12 -24.67 3.47 -15.61
N VAL A 13 -24.16 4.47 -14.89
CA VAL A 13 -23.05 5.29 -15.35
C VAL A 13 -21.79 4.41 -15.38
N THR A 14 -21.42 3.91 -16.55
CA THR A 14 -20.13 3.25 -16.73
C THR A 14 -19.09 4.35 -16.94
N SER A 15 -18.53 4.87 -15.85
CA SER A 15 -17.34 5.71 -15.93
C SER A 15 -16.21 4.92 -16.58
N THR A 16 -15.60 5.49 -17.61
CA THR A 16 -14.43 4.90 -18.27
C THR A 16 -13.32 4.67 -17.23
N PRO A 17 -12.73 3.46 -17.15
CA PRO A 17 -11.65 3.20 -16.21
C PRO A 17 -10.45 4.11 -16.50
N THR A 18 -9.75 4.54 -15.45
CA THR A 18 -8.49 5.29 -15.61
C THR A 18 -7.47 4.43 -16.38
N PRO A 19 -6.51 5.03 -17.11
CA PRO A 19 -5.47 4.27 -17.80
C PRO A 19 -4.74 3.27 -16.90
N GLY A 20 -4.49 3.63 -15.64
CA GLY A 20 -3.90 2.75 -14.63
C GLY A 20 -4.78 1.55 -14.29
N LEU A 21 -6.08 1.76 -14.09
CA LEU A 21 -7.03 0.67 -13.82
C LEU A 21 -7.23 -0.24 -15.03
N ALA A 22 -7.26 0.33 -16.25
CA ALA A 22 -7.34 -0.45 -17.47
C ALA A 22 -6.13 -1.39 -17.60
N ARG A 23 -4.91 -0.89 -17.41
CA ARG A 23 -3.68 -1.71 -17.40
C ARG A 23 -3.69 -2.79 -16.32
N PHE A 24 -4.14 -2.43 -15.11
CA PHE A 24 -4.28 -3.38 -14.00
C PHE A 24 -5.19 -4.56 -14.37
N ASN A 25 -6.31 -4.27 -15.05
CA ASN A 25 -7.30 -5.27 -15.45
C ASN A 25 -6.86 -6.19 -16.59
N THR A 26 -5.98 -5.73 -17.49
CA THR A 26 -5.66 -6.43 -18.75
C THR A 26 -4.27 -7.05 -18.78
N SER A 27 -3.54 -7.06 -17.67
CA SER A 27 -2.21 -7.67 -17.60
C SER A 27 -2.31 -9.20 -17.81
N SER A 28 -1.48 -9.76 -18.71
CA SER A 28 -1.30 -11.20 -18.93
C SER A 28 -0.47 -11.88 -17.83
N ASP A 29 -0.44 -13.22 -17.78
CA ASP A 29 0.33 -14.01 -16.79
C ASP A 29 1.82 -13.64 -16.67
N SER A 30 2.49 -13.24 -17.76
CA SER A 30 3.88 -12.77 -17.72
C SER A 30 4.01 -11.38 -17.05
N SER A 31 3.05 -10.49 -17.29
CA SER A 31 2.97 -9.18 -16.65
C SER A 31 2.42 -9.23 -15.21
N ASP A 32 1.84 -10.34 -14.78
CA ASP A 32 1.41 -10.53 -13.40
C ASP A 32 2.61 -10.58 -12.43
N HIS A 33 3.79 -11.05 -12.87
CA HIS A 33 5.00 -10.97 -12.04
C HIS A 33 5.43 -9.52 -11.78
N ALA A 34 5.43 -8.68 -12.82
CA ALA A 34 5.73 -7.26 -12.66
C ALA A 34 4.65 -6.55 -11.82
N LEU A 35 3.38 -6.92 -12.00
CA LEU A 35 2.27 -6.35 -11.23
C LEU A 35 2.30 -6.81 -9.76
N LEU A 36 2.74 -8.03 -9.47
CA LEU A 36 3.00 -8.51 -8.10
C LEU A 36 4.07 -7.67 -7.42
N ALA A 37 5.16 -7.32 -8.11
CA ALA A 37 6.19 -6.44 -7.56
C ALA A 37 5.63 -5.04 -7.23
N VAL A 38 4.83 -4.46 -8.14
CA VAL A 38 4.17 -3.17 -7.88
C VAL A 38 3.17 -3.27 -6.71
N LEU A 39 2.38 -4.34 -6.63
CA LEU A 39 1.45 -4.57 -5.52
C LEU A 39 2.17 -4.85 -4.19
N HIS A 40 3.38 -5.40 -4.23
CA HIS A 40 4.19 -5.60 -3.04
C HIS A 40 4.62 -4.27 -2.41
N GLU A 41 4.88 -3.23 -3.22
CA GLU A 41 5.12 -1.86 -2.73
C GLU A 41 3.85 -1.22 -2.14
N VAL A 42 2.66 -1.68 -2.56
CA VAL A 42 1.40 -1.30 -1.91
C VAL A 42 1.28 -1.98 -0.56
N CYS A 43 1.35 -3.31 -0.53
CA CYS A 43 1.24 -4.14 0.66
C CYS A 43 2.21 -5.33 0.54
N ALA A 44 3.11 -5.48 1.51
CA ALA A 44 4.16 -6.50 1.47
C ALA A 44 3.64 -7.94 1.62
N SER A 45 2.35 -8.16 1.91
CA SER A 45 1.75 -9.50 1.93
C SER A 45 1.50 -10.00 0.51
N PRO A 46 2.15 -11.11 0.07
CA PRO A 46 1.88 -11.69 -1.24
C PRO A 46 0.46 -12.25 -1.36
N ALA A 47 -0.14 -12.67 -0.23
CA ALA A 47 -1.50 -13.17 -0.19
C ALA A 47 -2.52 -12.07 -0.52
N TRP A 48 -2.29 -10.85 0.00
CA TRP A 48 -3.09 -9.68 -0.34
C TRP A 48 -3.05 -9.41 -1.85
N ALA A 49 -1.85 -9.35 -2.45
CA ALA A 49 -1.68 -9.08 -3.87
C ALA A 49 -2.37 -10.14 -4.75
N ARG A 50 -2.20 -11.43 -4.43
CA ARG A 50 -2.86 -12.55 -5.13
C ARG A 50 -4.38 -12.45 -5.09
N LYS A 51 -4.97 -12.08 -3.95
CA LYS A 51 -6.43 -11.88 -3.82
C LYS A 51 -6.94 -10.79 -4.76
N LEU A 52 -6.19 -9.70 -4.94
CA LEU A 52 -6.56 -8.62 -5.85
C LEU A 52 -6.52 -9.06 -7.31
N LEU A 53 -5.44 -9.74 -7.72
CA LEU A 53 -5.26 -10.20 -9.10
C LEU A 53 -6.32 -11.22 -9.51
N ALA A 54 -6.68 -12.13 -8.60
CA ALA A 54 -7.67 -13.19 -8.84
C ALA A 54 -9.11 -12.67 -9.03
N ARG A 55 -9.41 -11.44 -8.58
CA ARG A 55 -10.75 -10.83 -8.67
C ARG A 55 -10.89 -9.83 -9.82
N ARG A 56 -9.87 -9.70 -10.69
CA ARG A 56 -9.96 -8.91 -11.91
C ARG A 56 -11.01 -9.49 -12.88
N PRO A 57 -11.62 -8.67 -13.75
CA PRO A 57 -11.45 -7.22 -13.86
C PRO A 57 -12.33 -6.44 -12.87
N TYR A 58 -11.84 -5.28 -12.44
CA TYR A 58 -12.59 -4.33 -11.62
C TYR A 58 -13.27 -3.28 -12.49
N ALA A 59 -14.57 -3.04 -12.25
CA ALA A 59 -15.34 -2.06 -13.02
C ALA A 59 -14.93 -0.60 -12.73
N THR A 60 -14.52 -0.29 -11.50
CA THR A 60 -14.14 1.06 -11.06
C THR A 60 -12.96 1.01 -10.09
N ALA A 61 -12.29 2.16 -9.90
CA ALA A 61 -11.23 2.28 -8.91
C ALA A 61 -11.76 2.02 -7.49
N ASP A 62 -12.97 2.48 -7.18
CA ASP A 62 -13.63 2.19 -5.90
C ASP A 62 -13.87 0.69 -5.67
N ALA A 63 -14.20 -0.06 -6.73
CA ALA A 63 -14.33 -1.52 -6.63
C ALA A 63 -12.98 -2.19 -6.31
N LEU A 64 -11.88 -1.71 -6.91
CA LEU A 64 -10.53 -2.16 -6.56
C LEU A 64 -10.17 -1.80 -5.12
N PHE A 65 -10.49 -0.59 -4.66
CA PHE A 65 -10.21 -0.18 -3.28
C PHE A 65 -11.00 -1.00 -2.26
N ALA A 66 -12.28 -1.25 -2.52
CA ALA A 66 -13.11 -2.10 -1.67
C ALA A 66 -12.60 -3.55 -1.62
N ALA A 67 -12.07 -4.07 -2.74
CA ALA A 67 -11.41 -5.36 -2.76
C ALA A 67 -10.08 -5.36 -1.98
N GLY A 68 -9.33 -4.25 -2.05
CA GLY A 68 -8.17 -3.98 -1.20
C GLY A 68 -8.48 -4.05 0.28
N ASP A 69 -9.53 -3.34 0.70
CA ASP A 69 -10.01 -3.31 2.09
C ASP A 69 -10.43 -4.72 2.54
N THR A 70 -11.24 -5.42 1.72
CA THR A 70 -11.66 -6.80 1.99
C THR A 70 -10.48 -7.76 2.10
N ALA A 71 -9.50 -7.66 1.19
CA ALA A 71 -8.32 -8.51 1.22
C ALA A 71 -7.45 -8.23 2.46
N THR A 72 -7.40 -6.98 2.94
CA THR A 72 -6.74 -6.64 4.21
C THR A 72 -7.49 -7.19 5.40
N ASP A 73 -8.83 -7.19 5.40
CA ASP A 73 -9.64 -7.79 6.46
C ASP A 73 -9.50 -9.31 6.54
N GLU A 74 -9.32 -9.97 5.39
CA GLU A 74 -9.16 -11.42 5.28
C GLU A 74 -7.76 -11.95 5.62
N LEU A 75 -6.74 -11.11 5.81
CA LEU A 75 -5.39 -11.59 6.13
C LEU A 75 -5.40 -12.36 7.44
N ASP A 76 -4.75 -13.52 7.48
CA ASP A 76 -4.50 -14.17 8.76
C ASP A 76 -3.40 -13.43 9.56
N ASP A 77 -3.06 -13.96 10.73
CA ASP A 77 -2.07 -13.34 11.62
C ASP A 77 -0.65 -13.32 11.02
N THR A 78 -0.29 -14.35 10.26
CA THR A 78 1.03 -14.45 9.61
C THR A 78 1.09 -13.49 8.44
N GLU A 79 0.07 -13.48 7.59
CA GLU A 79 -0.04 -12.59 6.44
C GLU A 79 -0.10 -11.12 6.85
N LEU A 80 -0.77 -10.79 7.97
CA LEU A 80 -0.78 -9.45 8.54
C LEU A 80 0.61 -9.07 9.08
N ALA A 81 1.31 -9.99 9.75
CA ALA A 81 2.67 -9.74 10.24
C ALA A 81 3.64 -9.46 9.08
N GLU A 82 3.56 -10.24 7.99
CA GLU A 82 4.33 -10.00 6.76
C GLU A 82 4.02 -8.63 6.15
N ALA A 83 2.73 -8.26 6.06
CA ALA A 83 2.34 -6.95 5.58
C ALA A 83 2.96 -5.82 6.42
N MET A 84 2.90 -5.93 7.75
CA MET A 84 3.46 -4.94 8.68
C MET A 84 4.99 -4.87 8.61
N ALA A 85 5.68 -5.99 8.37
CA ALA A 85 7.14 -6.03 8.28
C ALA A 85 7.70 -5.23 7.09
N GLY A 86 6.89 -4.98 6.07
CA GLY A 86 7.25 -4.11 4.95
C GLY A 86 7.29 -2.61 5.27
N HIS A 87 6.87 -2.19 6.48
CA HIS A 87 6.79 -0.78 6.84
C HIS A 87 7.98 -0.31 7.68
N PRO A 88 8.61 0.84 7.34
CA PRO A 88 9.63 1.45 8.17
C PRO A 88 9.00 2.13 9.41
N PRO A 89 9.71 2.16 10.56
CA PRO A 89 9.23 2.86 11.76
C PRO A 89 8.96 4.35 11.53
N ILE A 90 7.99 4.91 12.26
CA ILE A 90 7.66 6.34 12.15
C ILE A 90 8.86 7.21 12.54
N GLY A 91 9.22 8.16 11.67
CA GLY A 91 10.36 9.05 11.86
C GLY A 91 11.69 8.50 11.34
N ARG A 92 11.68 7.29 10.75
CA ARG A 92 12.83 6.66 10.09
C ARG A 92 12.42 6.14 8.72
N PRO A 93 12.12 7.02 7.75
CA PRO A 93 11.73 6.60 6.41
C PRO A 93 12.81 5.74 5.77
N LYS A 94 12.41 4.82 4.88
CA LYS A 94 13.36 3.95 4.15
C LYS A 94 14.28 4.82 3.29
N PRO A 95 15.62 4.74 3.44
CA PRO A 95 16.55 5.52 2.64
C PRO A 95 16.34 5.26 1.14
N GLY A 96 16.27 6.32 0.35
CA GLY A 96 16.04 6.21 -1.09
C GLY A 96 14.60 5.90 -1.51
N ASP A 97 13.63 5.89 -0.58
CA ASP A 97 12.21 5.66 -0.86
C ASP A 97 11.39 6.96 -0.71
N PRO A 98 11.04 7.64 -1.83
CA PRO A 98 10.22 8.85 -1.81
C PRO A 98 8.81 8.63 -1.31
N ALA A 99 8.27 7.41 -1.39
CA ALA A 99 6.93 7.09 -0.89
C ALA A 99 6.91 7.07 0.63
N SER A 100 7.86 6.34 1.23
CA SER A 100 8.04 6.31 2.68
C SER A 100 8.25 7.71 3.27
N ALA A 101 9.13 8.52 2.67
CA ALA A 101 9.39 9.88 3.13
C ALA A 101 8.15 10.80 3.07
N ARG A 102 7.36 10.67 2.01
CA ARG A 102 6.15 11.49 1.79
C ARG A 102 5.01 11.11 2.72
N GLU A 103 4.83 9.81 2.97
CA GLU A 103 3.79 9.28 3.88
C GLU A 103 4.00 9.81 5.31
N GLN A 104 5.26 9.83 5.77
CA GLN A 104 5.61 10.27 7.12
C GLN A 104 6.10 11.73 7.18
N ARG A 105 5.74 12.57 6.20
CA ARG A 105 6.20 13.98 6.12
C ARG A 105 5.88 14.81 7.35
N GLY A 106 4.90 14.42 8.17
CA GLY A 106 4.60 15.07 9.44
C GLY A 106 5.76 15.06 10.44
N MET A 107 6.73 14.14 10.25
CA MET A 107 7.98 14.10 11.01
C MET A 107 9.10 14.97 10.40
N ALA A 108 8.91 15.47 9.17
CA ALA A 108 9.85 16.38 8.54
C ALA A 108 9.78 17.73 9.28
N GLY A 109 10.88 18.10 9.95
CA GLY A 109 10.90 19.30 10.79
C GLY A 109 10.50 19.10 12.25
N ALA A 110 10.21 17.87 12.69
CA ALA A 110 10.12 17.55 14.13
C ALA A 110 11.36 18.05 14.88
N SER A 111 11.23 18.39 16.16
CA SER A 111 12.40 18.72 16.99
C SER A 111 13.23 17.47 17.29
N GLU A 112 14.47 17.64 17.72
CA GLU A 112 15.31 16.51 18.13
C GLU A 112 14.71 15.79 19.35
N GLU A 113 14.07 16.52 20.26
CA GLU A 113 13.36 15.95 21.40
C GLU A 113 12.19 15.07 20.96
N LEU A 114 11.38 15.53 19.99
CA LEU A 114 10.28 14.72 19.46
C LEU A 114 10.79 13.49 18.71
N ARG A 115 11.91 13.59 17.97
CA ARG A 115 12.54 12.42 17.32
C ARG A 115 13.03 11.40 18.33
N ALA A 116 13.69 11.85 19.40
CA ALA A 116 14.17 10.99 20.47
C ALA A 116 13.00 10.30 21.18
N GLU A 117 11.95 11.04 21.52
CA GLU A 117 10.74 10.49 22.14
C GLU A 117 10.05 9.47 21.24
N MET A 118 9.89 9.77 19.93
CA MET A 118 9.33 8.82 18.98
C MET A 118 10.16 7.54 18.86
N LEU A 119 11.49 7.64 18.93
CA LEU A 119 12.35 6.46 18.92
C LEU A 119 12.09 5.57 20.14
N GLU A 120 12.10 6.15 21.34
CA GLU A 120 11.83 5.42 22.59
C GLU A 120 10.46 4.74 22.56
N LEU A 121 9.43 5.48 22.12
CA LEU A 121 8.08 4.95 22.03
C LEU A 121 7.95 3.84 20.97
N ASN A 122 8.63 3.95 19.82
CA ASN A 122 8.63 2.89 18.80
C ASN A 122 9.28 1.61 19.34
N LEU A 123 10.37 1.73 20.11
CA LEU A 123 11.04 0.59 20.73
C LEU A 123 10.15 -0.07 21.78
N ALA A 124 9.52 0.72 22.66
CA ALA A 124 8.57 0.21 23.65
C ALA A 124 7.36 -0.48 23.01
N TYR A 125 6.89 0.05 21.88
CA TYR A 125 5.78 -0.55 21.13
C TYR A 125 6.18 -1.89 20.51
N GLN A 126 7.37 -1.97 19.90
CA GLN A 126 7.88 -3.22 19.32
C GLN A 126 8.11 -4.28 20.39
N ASP A 127 8.65 -3.91 21.56
CA ASP A 127 8.82 -4.82 22.70
C ASP A 127 7.48 -5.41 23.17
N ARG A 128 6.44 -4.56 23.26
CA ARG A 128 5.12 -4.98 23.73
C ARG A 128 4.33 -5.81 22.71
N PHE A 129 4.33 -5.42 21.45
CA PHE A 129 3.43 -5.99 20.44
C PHE A 129 4.14 -6.89 19.42
N GLY A 130 5.47 -6.88 19.37
CA GLY A 130 6.27 -7.72 18.46
C GLY A 130 6.30 -7.25 17.00
N HIS A 131 5.80 -6.04 16.71
CA HIS A 131 5.80 -5.46 15.37
C HIS A 131 5.92 -3.94 15.40
N VAL A 132 6.19 -3.31 14.25
CA VAL A 132 6.30 -1.85 14.14
C VAL A 132 4.98 -1.16 14.47
N PHE A 133 5.07 0.07 14.99
CA PHE A 133 3.92 0.94 15.11
C PHE A 133 3.44 1.36 13.72
N LEU A 134 2.27 0.86 13.33
CA LEU A 134 1.67 1.16 12.03
C LEU A 134 0.55 2.18 12.18
N ILE A 135 0.64 3.29 11.46
CA ILE A 135 -0.39 4.34 11.38
C ILE A 135 -0.40 4.94 9.97
N CYS A 136 -1.58 5.26 9.45
CA CYS A 136 -1.72 6.09 8.26
C CYS A 136 -1.26 7.53 8.57
N ALA A 137 0.04 7.78 8.39
CA ALA A 137 0.69 9.05 8.70
C ALA A 137 0.30 10.21 7.76
N THR A 138 -0.36 9.92 6.63
CA THR A 138 -0.71 10.92 5.63
C THR A 138 -1.61 12.00 6.23
N GLY A 139 -1.08 13.22 6.34
CA GLY A 139 -1.80 14.38 6.88
C GLY A 139 -1.71 14.55 8.39
N ALA A 140 -1.08 13.62 9.12
CA ALA A 140 -0.81 13.74 10.55
C ALA A 140 0.47 14.54 10.81
N THR A 141 0.51 15.30 11.91
CA THR A 141 1.74 15.90 12.45
C THR A 141 2.53 14.89 13.28
N GLY A 142 3.80 15.20 13.55
CA GLY A 142 4.64 14.38 14.43
C GLY A 142 4.04 14.20 15.83
N GLU A 143 3.48 15.25 16.41
CA GLU A 143 2.82 15.23 17.72
C GLU A 143 1.58 14.35 17.71
N GLN A 144 0.76 14.41 16.65
CA GLN A 144 -0.42 13.55 16.51
C GLN A 144 -0.01 12.07 16.42
N MET A 145 1.05 11.75 15.68
CA MET A 145 1.56 10.38 15.60
C MET A 145 2.13 9.90 16.94
N ARG A 146 2.84 10.76 17.67
CA ARG A 146 3.32 10.48 19.03
C ARG A 146 2.17 10.22 19.99
N ASP A 147 1.15 11.08 20.00
CA ASP A 147 0.03 10.96 20.93
C ASP A 147 -0.78 9.68 20.65
N ALA A 148 -0.98 9.35 19.37
CA ALA A 148 -1.59 8.08 18.97
C ALA A 148 -0.75 6.86 19.41
N LEU A 149 0.58 6.95 19.29
CA LEU A 149 1.50 5.90 19.74
C LEU A 149 1.42 5.70 21.27
N LYS A 150 1.40 6.79 22.04
CA LYS A 150 1.23 6.74 23.51
C LYS A 150 -0.09 6.13 23.94
N GLU A 151 -1.19 6.52 23.28
CA GLU A 151 -2.52 5.95 23.54
C GLU A 151 -2.52 4.44 23.27
N ARG A 152 -2.01 4.04 22.10
CA ARG A 152 -2.03 2.66 21.63
C ARG A 152 -1.14 1.72 22.43
N LEU A 153 -0.08 2.23 23.05
CA LEU A 153 0.72 1.48 24.02
C LEU A 153 -0.09 0.97 25.22
N ALA A 154 -1.24 1.57 25.55
CA ALA A 154 -2.09 1.09 26.65
C ALA A 154 -3.05 -0.04 26.23
N HIS A 155 -3.21 -0.30 24.93
CA HIS A 155 -4.17 -1.29 24.42
C HIS A 155 -3.77 -2.73 24.70
N THR A 156 -4.76 -3.63 24.68
CA THR A 156 -4.49 -5.07 24.63
C THR A 156 -3.95 -5.46 23.24
N PRO A 157 -3.15 -6.53 23.11
CA PRO A 157 -2.64 -6.98 21.81
C PRO A 157 -3.73 -7.23 20.76
N GLU A 158 -4.90 -7.74 21.16
CA GLU A 158 -6.01 -8.03 20.26
C GLU A 158 -6.63 -6.74 19.72
N ARG A 159 -6.85 -5.75 20.60
CA ARG A 159 -7.37 -4.45 20.20
C ARG A 159 -6.38 -3.74 19.29
N GLU A 160 -5.11 -3.78 19.64
CA GLU A 160 -4.06 -3.11 18.87
C GLU A 160 -3.89 -3.71 17.48
N ARG A 161 -3.94 -5.04 17.37
CA ARG A 161 -3.92 -5.74 16.08
C ARG A 161 -5.08 -5.33 15.17
N ALA A 162 -6.29 -5.20 15.73
CA ALA A 162 -7.45 -4.73 14.96
C ALA A 162 -7.26 -3.28 14.46
N ILE A 163 -6.66 -2.41 15.28
CA ILE A 163 -6.32 -1.04 14.88
C ILE A 163 -5.25 -1.03 13.80
N ALA A 164 -4.16 -1.79 13.97
CA ALA A 164 -3.07 -1.87 13.00
C ALA A 164 -3.58 -2.36 11.62
N ARG A 165 -4.49 -3.33 11.59
CA ARG A 165 -5.16 -3.79 10.36
C ARG A 165 -5.97 -2.68 9.68
N ALA A 166 -6.74 -1.92 10.46
CA ALA A 166 -7.50 -0.78 9.92
C ALA A 166 -6.57 0.33 9.38
N GLU A 167 -5.45 0.59 10.05
CA GLU A 167 -4.43 1.54 9.57
C GLU A 167 -3.75 1.03 8.28
N LEU A 168 -3.47 -0.27 8.19
CA LEU A 168 -2.94 -0.90 6.97
C LEU A 168 -3.89 -0.71 5.79
N GLY A 169 -5.20 -0.93 5.97
CA GLY A 169 -6.21 -0.71 4.92
C GLY A 169 -6.20 0.72 4.38
N LYS A 170 -6.12 1.72 5.27
CA LYS A 170 -6.00 3.14 4.88
C LYS A 170 -4.74 3.40 4.03
N ILE A 171 -3.60 2.85 4.45
CA ILE A 171 -2.32 3.00 3.74
C ILE A 171 -2.41 2.33 2.35
N ASN A 172 -2.90 1.10 2.29
CA ASN A 172 -3.10 0.35 1.05
C ASN A 172 -3.98 1.13 0.07
N ARG A 173 -5.08 1.74 0.56
CA ARG A 173 -5.98 2.54 -0.27
C ARG A 173 -5.30 3.79 -0.84
N ILE A 174 -4.49 4.48 -0.05
CA ILE A 174 -3.72 5.64 -0.52
C ILE A 174 -2.75 5.21 -1.62
N ARG A 175 -2.02 4.12 -1.41
CA ARG A 175 -1.02 3.59 -2.37
C ARG A 175 -1.68 3.06 -3.65
N LEU A 176 -2.79 2.31 -3.54
CA LEU A 176 -3.61 1.88 -4.68
C LEU A 176 -4.16 3.07 -5.48
N THR A 177 -4.58 4.13 -4.81
CA THR A 177 -5.06 5.34 -5.49
C THR A 177 -3.98 5.87 -6.42
N ARG A 178 -2.73 5.97 -5.93
CA ARG A 178 -1.60 6.36 -6.78
C ARG A 178 -1.48 5.40 -7.95
N LEU A 179 -1.46 4.09 -7.68
CA LEU A 179 -1.30 3.01 -8.66
C LEU A 179 -2.22 3.18 -9.87
N VAL A 180 -3.50 3.52 -9.63
CA VAL A 180 -4.49 3.65 -10.70
C VAL A 180 -4.58 5.03 -11.33
N THR A 181 -4.00 6.07 -10.70
CA THR A 181 -4.01 7.45 -11.22
C THR A 181 -2.71 7.87 -11.90
N GLU A 182 -1.57 7.35 -11.47
CA GLU A 182 -0.25 7.63 -12.03
C GLU A 182 0.07 6.55 -13.10
N ASP A 183 0.83 6.90 -14.14
CA ASP A 183 1.34 5.92 -15.12
C ASP A 183 2.55 5.20 -14.50
N PHE A 184 2.38 3.93 -14.09
CA PHE A 184 3.51 3.08 -13.68
C PHE A 184 3.99 2.29 -14.88
N VAL A 185 5.27 2.43 -15.21
CA VAL A 185 5.95 1.51 -16.12
C VAL A 185 6.27 0.28 -15.30
N ALA A 186 5.56 -0.83 -15.55
CA ALA A 186 6.11 -2.14 -15.22
C ALA A 186 7.35 -2.27 -16.12
N GLU A 187 8.55 -2.16 -15.55
CA GLU A 187 9.76 -2.46 -16.31
C GLU A 187 9.62 -3.89 -16.84
N ASN A 188 9.52 -4.00 -18.17
CA ASN A 188 9.40 -5.29 -18.83
C ASN A 188 10.70 -6.05 -18.52
N ALA A 189 10.56 -7.25 -17.98
CA ALA A 189 11.67 -8.16 -17.72
C ALA A 189 12.39 -8.65 -19.01
N GLU A 190 12.08 -8.07 -20.17
CA GLU A 190 12.70 -8.41 -21.46
C GLU A 190 13.99 -7.61 -21.73
N ASP A 191 14.24 -6.48 -21.04
CA ASP A 191 15.44 -5.65 -21.27
C ASP A 191 16.68 -6.11 -20.47
N ALA A 192 16.54 -7.11 -19.59
CA ALA A 192 17.63 -7.62 -18.76
C ALA A 192 18.50 -8.68 -19.46
N GLU A 193 18.00 -9.35 -20.51
CA GLU A 193 18.79 -10.33 -21.27
C GLU A 193 19.72 -9.67 -22.30
N ASP A 194 19.34 -8.53 -22.87
CA ASP A 194 20.15 -7.83 -23.89
C ASP A 194 21.38 -7.11 -23.29
N ALA A 195 21.33 -6.78 -21.99
CA ALA A 195 22.45 -6.19 -21.26
C ALA A 195 23.53 -7.22 -20.88
N ALA A 196 23.14 -8.48 -20.64
CA ALA A 196 24.06 -9.55 -20.24
C ALA A 196 24.90 -10.06 -21.44
N ASP A 197 24.32 -10.09 -22.64
CA ASP A 197 25.05 -10.50 -23.85
C ASP A 197 26.03 -9.43 -24.35
N ALA A 198 25.74 -8.14 -24.11
CA ALA A 198 26.64 -7.04 -24.46
C ALA A 198 27.89 -6.95 -23.57
N GLU A 199 27.81 -7.43 -22.32
CA GLU A 199 28.93 -7.45 -21.37
C GLU A 199 29.87 -8.64 -21.61
N ASN A 200 29.32 -9.82 -21.97
CA ASN A 200 30.10 -11.02 -22.26
C ASN A 200 30.88 -10.95 -23.60
N ALA A 201 30.39 -10.15 -24.56
CA ALA A 201 31.08 -9.92 -25.84
C ALA A 201 32.32 -9.00 -25.71
N LYS A 202 32.42 -8.18 -24.65
CA LYS A 202 33.58 -7.31 -24.42
C LYS A 202 34.75 -8.00 -23.73
N ASP A 203 34.47 -9.02 -22.91
CA ASP A 203 35.49 -9.75 -22.15
C ASP A 203 36.20 -10.84 -22.98
N SER A 204 35.62 -11.27 -24.10
CA SER A 204 36.24 -12.24 -25.02
C SER A 204 37.17 -11.59 -26.06
N ALA A 205 37.34 -10.26 -26.03
CA ALA A 205 38.14 -9.51 -27.01
C ALA A 205 39.40 -8.83 -26.40
N SER A 206 39.80 -9.19 -25.17
CA SER A 206 41.07 -8.76 -24.55
C SER A 206 42.06 -9.91 -24.39
#